data_AF-A0A9D3VHL7-F1
#
_entry.id   AF-A0A9D3VHL7-F1
#
_cell.length_a   1.000
_cell.length_b   1.000
_cell.length_c   1.000
_cell.angle_alpha   90.00
_cell.angle_beta   90.00
_cell.angle_gamma   90.00
#
_symmetry.space_group_name_H-M   'P 1'
#
loop_
_entity.id
_entity.type
_entity.pdbx_description
1 polymer ?
#
loop_
_entity_poly.entity_id
_entity_poly.type
_entity_poly.pdbx_seq_one_letter_code
_entity_poly.pdbx_strand_id
1 'polypeptide(L)' 'MCIRVVGASNRRYAYIGDVIVAVIKEAVPNTPLERLEVIRAVIVRTRKELKRDNGVII' A
#
# COMPACT_ATOMS: atom_id res chain seq x y z
N MET A 1 5.13 3.82 6.16
CA MET A 1 4.03 4.48 6.91
C MET A 1 2.95 4.83 5.90
N CYS A 2 1.70 4.41 6.13
CA CYS A 2 0.58 4.64 5.20
C CYS A 2 -0.25 5.82 5.70
N ILE A 3 -0.61 6.74 4.81
CA ILE A 3 -1.40 7.92 5.17
C ILE A 3 -2.87 7.68 4.84
N ARG A 4 -3.16 7.26 3.61
CA ARG A 4 -4.54 7.23 3.10
C ARG A 4 -4.70 6.24 1.94
N VAL A 5 -5.87 5.63 1.83
CA VAL A 5 -6.30 4.85 0.65
C VAL A 5 -6.89 5.79 -0.38
N VAL A 6 -6.38 5.77 -1.60
CA VAL A 6 -6.83 6.65 -2.69
C VAL A 6 -8.19 6.17 -3.20
N GLY A 7 -9.07 7.12 -3.55
CA GLY A 7 -10.34 6.80 -4.19
C GLY A 7 -11.48 6.44 -3.23
N ALA A 8 -11.31 6.59 -1.93
CA ALA A 8 -12.38 6.36 -0.97
C ALA A 8 -12.47 7.45 0.11
N SER A 9 -13.69 7.85 0.43
CA SER A 9 -13.95 8.90 1.43
C SER A 9 -13.80 8.41 2.87
N ASN A 10 -14.10 7.13 3.15
CA ASN A 10 -14.12 6.56 4.52
C ASN A 10 -13.66 5.08 4.59
N ARG A 11 -12.79 4.64 3.68
CA ARG A 11 -12.28 3.26 3.72
C ARG A 11 -11.25 3.13 4.83
N ARG A 12 -11.55 2.25 5.80
CA ARG A 12 -10.66 1.97 6.96
C ARG A 12 -9.51 1.03 6.60
N TYR A 13 -9.68 0.18 5.59
CA TYR A 13 -8.70 -0.83 5.20
C TYR A 13 -8.48 -0.81 3.69
N ALA A 14 -7.25 -1.16 3.30
CA ALA A 14 -6.86 -1.41 1.92
C ALA A 14 -6.51 -2.90 1.77
N TYR A 15 -6.82 -3.45 0.60
CA TYR A 15 -6.55 -4.83 0.20
C TYR A 15 -5.49 -4.87 -0.91
N ILE A 16 -5.11 -6.09 -1.30
CA ILE A 16 -4.20 -6.30 -2.42
C ILE A 16 -4.79 -5.65 -3.69
N GLY A 17 -3.97 -4.86 -4.39
CA GLY A 17 -4.35 -4.10 -5.58
C GLY A 17 -4.81 -2.67 -5.31
N ASP A 18 -5.08 -2.28 -4.06
CA ASP A 18 -5.47 -0.90 -3.74
C ASP A 18 -4.26 0.05 -3.81
N VAL A 19 -4.52 1.27 -4.31
CA VAL A 19 -3.56 2.37 -4.35
C VAL A 19 -3.62 3.16 -3.04
N ILE A 20 -2.47 3.37 -2.42
CA ILE A 20 -2.32 4.14 -1.18
C ILE A 20 -1.36 5.30 -1.37
N VAL A 21 -1.52 6.34 -0.55
CA VAL A 21 -0.52 7.39 -0.35
C VAL A 21 0.29 7.03 0.90
N ALA A 22 1.61 6.98 0.75
CA ALA A 22 2.55 6.58 1.79
C ALA A 22 3.74 7.54 1.88
N VAL A 23 4.39 7.56 3.04
CA VAL A 23 5.63 8.31 3.27
C VAL A 23 6.82 7.37 3.30
N ILE A 24 7.89 7.74 2.59
CA ILE A 24 9.17 7.05 2.62
C ILE A 24 9.83 7.27 3.98
N LYS A 25 10.07 6.19 4.72
CA LYS A 25 10.80 6.23 6.01
C LYS A 25 12.30 6.09 5.84
N GLU A 26 12.70 5.23 4.91
CA GLU A 26 14.07 4.93 4.60
C GLU A 26 14.23 4.88 3.09
N ALA A 27 15.29 5.51 2.60
CA ALA A 27 15.66 5.52 1.20
C ALA A 27 17.10 5.04 1.08
N VAL A 28 17.38 4.31 0.00
CA VAL A 28 18.74 3.85 -0.30
C VAL A 28 19.53 5.03 -0.89
N PRO A 29 20.75 5.32 -0.41
CA PRO A 29 21.58 6.37 -1.00
C PRO A 29 21.86 6.07 -2.47
N ASN A 30 21.92 7.11 -3.31
CA ASN A 30 22.04 7.04 -4.79
C ASN A 30 20.77 6.63 -5.55
N THR A 31 19.62 6.54 -4.88
CA THR A 31 18.33 6.50 -5.57
C THR A 31 17.76 7.91 -5.72
N PRO A 32 16.92 8.18 -6.74
CA PRO A 32 16.26 9.47 -6.89
C PRO A 32 15.16 9.73 -5.84
N LEU A 33 15.08 8.91 -4.78
CA LEU A 33 14.02 8.95 -3.78
C LEU A 33 14.52 9.62 -2.50
N GLU A 34 13.74 10.56 -1.98
CA GLU A 34 14.07 11.27 -0.75
C GLU A 34 13.37 10.65 0.47
N ARG A 35 14.03 10.73 1.64
CA ARG A 35 13.36 10.40 2.91
C ARG A 35 12.28 11.45 3.16
N LEU A 36 11.15 11.04 3.72
CA LEU A 36 9.97 11.87 3.99
C LEU A 36 9.16 12.33 2.77
N GLU A 37 9.54 11.93 1.56
CA GLU A 37 8.72 12.18 0.37
C GLU A 37 7.39 11.40 0.43
N VAL A 38 6.32 12.03 -0.08
CA VAL A 38 4.98 11.45 -0.15
C VAL A 38 4.75 10.87 -1.54
N ILE A 39 4.55 9.56 -1.62
CA ILE A 39 4.41 8.83 -2.88
C ILE A 39 3.10 8.03 -2.95
N ARG A 40 2.69 7.70 -4.17
CA ARG A 40 1.60 6.75 -4.44
C ARG A 40 2.20 5.35 -4.65
N ALA A 41 1.66 4.36 -3.96
CA ALA A 41 2.11 2.98 -4.02
C ALA A 41 0.92 2.01 -4.09
N VAL A 42 1.18 0.77 -4.51
CA VAL A 42 0.18 -0.31 -4.60
C VAL A 42 0.51 -1.40 -3.59
N ILE A 43 -0.51 -1.92 -2.90
CA ILE A 43 -0.36 -3.06 -2.00
C ILE A 43 -0.32 -4.35 -2.81
N VAL A 44 0.81 -5.06 -2.77
CA VAL A 44 0.99 -6.33 -3.50
C VAL A 44 0.81 -7.57 -2.63
N ARG A 45 1.01 -7.45 -1.31
CA ARG A 45 0.89 -8.56 -0.36
C ARG A 45 0.31 -8.08 0.96
N THR A 46 -0.52 -8.93 1.56
CA THR A 46 -1.07 -8.74 2.90
C THR A 46 -0.86 -10.01 3.73
N ARG A 47 -0.68 -9.86 5.04
CA ARG A 47 -0.68 -11.01 5.96
C ARG A 47 -2.08 -11.58 6.18
N LYS A 48 -3.11 -10.75 6.00
CA LYS A 48 -4.49 -11.18 6.08
C LYS A 48 -4.79 -12.07 4.87
N GLU A 49 -5.45 -13.18 5.15
CA GLU A 49 -6.00 -14.12 4.18
C GLU A 49 -6.74 -13.41 3.05
N LEU A 50 -6.36 -13.71 1.81
CA LEU A 50 -7.05 -13.32 0.59
C LEU A 50 -7.97 -14.44 0.16
N LYS A 51 -9.28 -14.18 0.19
CA LYS A 51 -10.28 -15.08 -0.37
C LYS A 51 -10.39 -14.85 -1.88
N ARG A 52 -10.12 -15.88 -2.66
CA ARG A 52 -10.33 -15.87 -4.11
C ARG A 52 -11.72 -16.40 -4.48
N ASP A 53 -12.19 -16.03 -5.65
CA ASP A 53 -13.52 -16.41 -6.17
C ASP A 53 -13.69 -17.92 -6.34
N ASN A 54 -12.57 -18.63 -6.56
CA ASN A 54 -12.51 -20.08 -6.64
C ASN A 54 -12.50 -20.78 -5.26
N GLY A 55 -12.71 -20.05 -4.16
CA GLY A 55 -12.80 -20.60 -2.80
C GLY A 55 -11.45 -20.84 -2.11
N VAL A 56 -10.33 -20.63 -2.79
CA VAL A 56 -8.98 -20.79 -2.22
C VAL A 56 -8.62 -19.56 -1.36
N ILE A 57 -7.96 -19.82 -0.22
CA ILE A 57 -7.49 -18.81 0.73
C ILE A 57 -5.95 -18.81 0.75
N ILE A 58 -5.33 -17.62 0.66
CA ILE A 58 -3.87 -17.40 0.66
C ILE A 58 -3.47 -16.39 1.71
#